data_AF-A0A7C9PZI9-F1
#
_entry.id   AF-A0A7C9PZI9-F1
#
_cell.length_a   1.000
_cell.length_b   1.000
_cell.length_c   1.000
_cell.angle_alpha   90.00
_cell.angle_beta   90.00
_cell.angle_gamma   90.00
#
_symmetry.space_group_name_H-M   'P 1'
#
loop_
_entity.id
_entity.type
_entity.pdbx_description
1 polymer ?
#
loop_
_entity_poly.entity_id
_entity_poly.type
_entity_poly.pdbx_seq_one_letter_code
_entity_poly.pdbx_strand_id
1 'polypeptide(L)' 'MYGSAGGENAAKTLEAPLLGCVPLEIDVRVSGDGGEPIVLAQPESPSAQSLSAIAQQIVMQVVETSDR' A
#
# COMPACT_ATOMS: atom_id res chain seq x y z
N MET A 1 -5.15 1.83 -17.67
CA MET A 1 -3.96 2.69 -17.62
C MET A 1 -3.07 2.20 -16.48
N TYR A 2 -1.75 2.13 -16.66
CA TYR A 2 -0.80 1.66 -15.64
C TYR A 2 0.09 2.83 -15.17
N GLY A 3 0.63 2.77 -13.94
CA GLY A 3 1.42 3.85 -13.33
C GLY A 3 0.61 4.74 -12.37
N SER A 4 1.24 5.80 -11.84
CA SER A 4 0.67 6.69 -10.79
C SER A 4 -0.68 7.28 -11.18
N ALA A 5 -0.79 7.80 -12.41
CA ALA A 5 -2.03 8.36 -12.92
C ALA A 5 -3.17 7.34 -13.03
N GLY A 6 -2.86 6.04 -13.17
CA GLY A 6 -3.88 4.98 -13.26
C GLY A 6 -4.65 4.82 -11.95
N GLY A 7 -3.93 4.72 -10.83
CA GLY A 7 -4.52 4.59 -9.49
C GLY A 7 -5.29 5.84 -9.07
N GLU A 8 -4.73 7.02 -9.33
CA GLU A 8 -5.41 8.29 -9.04
C GLU A 8 -6.72 8.46 -9.82
N ASN A 9 -6.71 8.14 -11.12
CA ASN A 9 -7.91 8.22 -11.95
C ASN A 9 -8.97 7.21 -11.49
N ALA A 10 -8.57 5.98 -11.17
CA ALA A 10 -9.49 4.95 -10.67
C ALA A 10 -10.14 5.37 -9.34
N ALA A 11 -9.35 5.89 -8.39
CA ALA A 11 -9.85 6.40 -7.11
C ALA A 11 -10.89 7.51 -7.30
N LYS A 12 -10.62 8.46 -8.20
CA LYS A 12 -11.57 9.54 -8.56
C LYS A 12 -12.86 8.98 -9.17
N THR A 13 -12.75 8.04 -10.12
CA THR A 13 -13.91 7.44 -10.78
C THR A 13 -14.78 6.63 -9.83
N LEU A 14 -14.16 5.94 -8.87
CA LEU A 14 -14.86 5.10 -7.90
C LEU A 14 -15.31 5.86 -6.64
N GLU A 15 -15.04 7.16 -6.57
CA GLU A 15 -15.28 8.00 -5.38
C GLU A 15 -14.69 7.38 -4.10
N ALA A 16 -13.56 6.70 -4.24
CA ALA A 16 -12.88 5.97 -3.17
C ALA A 16 -11.58 6.70 -2.78
N PRO A 17 -11.16 6.63 -1.50
CA PRO A 17 -9.90 7.22 -1.08
C PRO A 17 -8.71 6.45 -1.69
N LEU A 18 -7.72 7.18 -2.19
CA LEU A 18 -6.43 6.59 -2.54
C LEU A 18 -5.57 6.51 -1.28
N LEU A 19 -5.30 5.29 -0.80
CA LEU A 19 -4.59 5.06 0.46
C LEU A 19 -3.07 5.16 0.34
N GLY A 20 -2.53 5.02 -0.87
CA GLY A 20 -1.10 5.15 -1.13
C GLY A 20 -0.69 4.52 -2.46
N CYS A 21 0.61 4.63 -2.76
CA CYS A 21 1.25 4.05 -3.93
C CYS A 21 2.43 3.19 -3.47
N VAL A 22 2.53 1.96 -3.97
CA VAL A 22 3.64 1.05 -3.65
C VAL A 22 4.61 1.03 -4.84
N PRO A 23 5.91 1.32 -4.65
CA PRO A 23 6.91 1.20 -5.70
C PRO A 23 7.00 -0.22 -6.29
N LEU A 24 7.37 -0.32 -7.56
CA LEU A 24 7.64 -1.61 -8.19
C LEU A 24 9.10 -2.00 -7.92
N GLU A 25 9.31 -2.86 -6.92
CA GLU A 25 10.61 -3.40 -6.57
C GLU A 25 10.66 -4.91 -6.83
N ILE A 26 11.74 -5.41 -7.42
CA ILE A 26 11.92 -6.85 -7.68
C ILE A 26 11.92 -7.65 -6.37
N ASP A 27 12.47 -7.06 -5.31
CA ASP A 27 12.58 -7.67 -3.99
C ASP A 27 11.22 -7.98 -3.36
N VAL A 28 10.17 -7.23 -3.70
CA VAL A 28 8.79 -7.54 -3.25
C VAL A 28 8.38 -8.92 -3.76
N ARG A 29 8.66 -9.22 -5.03
CA ARG A 29 8.39 -10.53 -5.62
C ARG A 29 9.28 -11.61 -4.99
N VAL A 30 10.59 -11.37 -4.89
CA VAL A 30 11.54 -12.36 -4.37
C VAL A 30 11.21 -12.75 -2.93
N SER A 31 10.97 -11.76 -2.06
CA SER A 31 10.63 -11.96 -0.65
C SER A 31 9.26 -12.63 -0.49
N GLY A 32 8.25 -12.19 -1.25
CA GLY A 32 6.92 -12.81 -1.29
C GLY A 32 6.93 -14.28 -1.72
N ASP A 33 7.59 -14.59 -2.85
CA ASP A 33 7.73 -15.97 -3.35
C ASP A 33 8.59 -16.84 -2.42
N GLY A 34 9.55 -16.23 -1.71
CA GLY A 34 10.41 -16.88 -0.74
C GLY A 34 9.76 -17.19 0.61
N GLY A 35 8.53 -16.71 0.85
CA GLY A 35 7.77 -16.95 2.08
C GLY A 35 8.08 -16.00 3.25
N GLU A 36 8.92 -15.00 3.04
CA GLU A 36 9.19 -13.94 4.02
C GLU A 36 8.86 -12.58 3.40
N PRO A 37 7.67 -12.00 3.66
CA PRO A 37 7.23 -10.77 3.01
C PRO A 37 8.19 -9.59 3.19
N ILE A 38 8.24 -8.69 2.20
CA ILE A 38 9.15 -7.53 2.18
C ILE A 38 9.12 -6.67 3.46
N VAL A 39 7.95 -6.52 4.09
CA VAL A 39 7.78 -5.75 5.34
C VAL A 39 8.50 -6.37 6.54
N LEU A 40 8.84 -7.67 6.48
CA LEU A 40 9.64 -8.38 7.48
C LEU A 40 11.09 -8.49 7.03
N ALA A 41 11.32 -8.92 5.78
CA ALA A 41 12.65 -9.18 5.25
C ALA A 41 13.49 -7.89 5.09
N GLN A 42 12.88 -6.78 4.66
CA GLN A 42 13.53 -5.50 4.41
C GLN A 42 12.65 -4.32 4.87
N PRO A 43 12.50 -4.09 6.19
CA PRO A 43 11.56 -3.09 6.72
C PRO A 43 11.83 -1.65 6.25
N GLU A 44 13.08 -1.34 5.93
CA GLU A 44 13.52 -0.02 5.46
C GLU A 44 13.38 0.17 3.93
N SER A 45 12.90 -0.84 3.20
CA SER A 45 12.68 -0.70 1.76
C SER A 45 11.53 0.29 1.48
N PRO A 46 11.58 1.03 0.36
CA PRO A 46 10.49 1.91 -0.04
C PRO A 46 9.12 1.22 -0.07
N SER A 47 9.03 0.00 -0.63
CA SER A 47 7.78 -0.77 -0.65
C SER A 47 7.31 -1.19 0.74
N ALA A 48 8.23 -1.59 1.61
CA ALA A 48 7.88 -1.95 2.99
C ALA A 48 7.29 -0.75 3.73
N GLN A 49 7.97 0.41 3.67
CA GLN A 49 7.49 1.65 4.29
C GLN A 49 6.15 2.11 3.71
N SER A 50 5.95 2.05 2.38
CA SER A 50 4.68 2.38 1.74
C SER A 50 3.55 1.46 2.19
N LEU A 51 3.77 0.14 2.25
CA LEU A 51 2.77 -0.82 2.72
C LEU A 51 2.41 -0.60 4.18
N SER A 52 3.39 -0.34 5.04
CA SER A 52 3.16 -0.01 6.45
C SER A 52 2.37 1.28 6.62
N ALA A 53 2.67 2.33 5.84
CA ALA A 53 1.91 3.58 5.86
C ALA A 53 0.45 3.38 5.41
N ILE A 54 0.22 2.58 4.35
CA ILE A 54 -1.14 2.23 3.89
C ILE A 54 -1.90 1.50 5.01
N ALA A 55 -1.27 0.53 5.68
CA ALA A 55 -1.88 -0.19 6.79
C ALA A 55 -2.28 0.76 7.94
N GLN A 56 -1.45 1.75 8.26
CA GLN A 56 -1.78 2.78 9.26
C GLN A 56 -2.99 3.63 8.84
N GLN A 57 -3.08 4.02 7.56
CA GLN A 57 -4.24 4.75 7.04
C GLN A 57 -5.53 3.94 7.18
N ILE A 58 -5.50 2.64 6.87
CA ILE A 58 -6.65 1.74 7.03
C ILE A 58 -7.11 1.71 8.49
N VAL A 59 -6.16 1.54 9.43
CA VAL A 59 -6.48 1.51 10.87
C VAL A 59 -7.14 2.82 11.30
N MET A 60 -6.60 3.97 10.89
CA MET A 60 -7.21 5.27 11.21
C MET A 60 -8.64 5.38 10.70
N GLN A 61 -8.90 4.99 9.44
CA GLN A 61 -10.26 5.04 8.88
C GLN A 61 -11.25 4.10 9.58
N VAL A 62 -10.81 2.90 9.94
CA VAL A 62 -11.66 1.92 10.64
C VAL A 62 -12.01 2.40 12.05
N VAL A 63 -11.05 2.98 12.77
CA VAL A 63 -11.27 3.54 14.11
C VAL A 63 -12.22 4.73 14.03
N GLU A 64 -12.00 5.68 13.13
CA GLU A 64 -12.89 6.83 12.93
C GLU A 64 -14.32 6.45 12.53
N THR A 65 -14.48 5.35 11.78
CA THR A 65 -15.80 4.84 11.38
C THR A 65 -16.49 4.11 12.54
N SER A 66 -15.73 3.51 13.44
CA SER A 66 -16.26 2.80 14.61
C SER A 66 -16.73 3.75 15.72
N ASP A 67 -16.19 4.97 15.77
CA ASP A 67 -16.57 6.05 16.70
C ASP A 67 -17.76 6.92 16.21
N ARG A 68 -18.31 6.64 15.02
CA ARG A 68 -19.51 7.27 14.46
C ARG A 68 -20.74 6.37 14.61
#